data_AF-A0A2V8QZJ6-F1
#
_entry.id   AF-A0A2V8QZJ6-F1
#
_cell.length_a   1.000
_cell.length_b   1.000
_cell.length_c   1.000
_cell.angle_alpha   90.00
_cell.angle_beta   90.00
_cell.angle_gamma   90.00
#
_symmetry.space_group_name_H-M   'P 1'
#
loop_
_entity.id
_entity.type
_entity.pdbx_description
1 polymer ?
#
loop_
_entity_poly.entity_id
_entity_poly.type
_entity_poly.pdbx_seq_one_letter_code
_entity_poly.pdbx_strand_id
1 'polypeptide(L)'
;MPDYILNKPGRLTAEEFNQMKLHTVVGAQILSRVEFPFPIVPVVRHHHERWDGHGYPDGLRGEEIPLTARILSVVDCFDAVREDRPYRRGMTREQAVNYVLEESGKTYDPQVVATFLAHLPEFEAEIEVMRGAPAPTFGIEATERLSGAALAVAPAAGLAEDAPHAPEAAHASGERPLYDLAAALAACQTEEEKCAAFVGHLGQVVPADTCALVRVNEETGESRVALAAGRNASLLEGRAVRQDSGVTGWVLSNRKPLFNSDPKLDLPEDAAAHFTDYRALAVAPVAADRVLFGAIALYSAALSEYDARHQRLLCEAADIFARSLAAGRTEPPTDATAPQPKPARFAVTTLESNLTH
;
A
#
# COMPACT_ATOMS: atom_id res chain seq x y z
N MET A 1 1.10 -6.00 -11.57
CA MET A 1 1.03 -4.78 -10.73
C MET A 1 1.55 -5.13 -9.35
N PRO A 2 2.38 -4.30 -8.68
CA PRO A 2 2.79 -4.59 -7.32
C PRO A 2 1.63 -4.42 -6.33
N ASP A 3 1.36 -5.44 -5.52
CA ASP A 3 0.24 -5.46 -4.56
C ASP A 3 0.31 -4.31 -3.53
N TYR A 4 1.52 -3.84 -3.22
CA TYR A 4 1.71 -2.74 -2.28
C TYR A 4 1.13 -1.41 -2.80
N ILE A 5 1.09 -1.16 -4.11
CA ILE A 5 0.50 0.08 -4.67
C ILE A 5 -1.03 -0.01 -4.62
N LEU A 6 -1.61 -1.19 -4.92
CA LEU A 6 -3.05 -1.42 -4.93
C LEU A 6 -3.69 -1.25 -3.56
N ASN A 7 -2.95 -1.61 -2.50
CA ASN A 7 -3.43 -1.60 -1.12
C ASN A 7 -2.83 -0.44 -0.30
N LYS A 8 -2.26 0.58 -0.94
CA LYS A 8 -1.63 1.71 -0.24
C LYS A 8 -2.68 2.58 0.47
N PRO A 9 -2.57 2.82 1.79
CA PRO A 9 -3.45 3.72 2.50
C PRO A 9 -3.09 5.19 2.23
N GLY A 10 -3.94 5.88 1.47
CA GLY A 10 -3.79 7.31 1.18
C GLY A 10 -3.53 7.58 -0.31
N ARG A 11 -2.98 8.76 -0.61
CA ARG A 11 -2.79 9.20 -2.00
C ARG A 11 -1.57 8.51 -2.62
N LEU A 12 -1.72 8.04 -3.87
CA LEU A 12 -0.60 7.60 -4.68
C LEU A 12 0.30 8.79 -5.05
N THR A 13 1.60 8.58 -5.07
CA THR A 13 2.54 9.54 -5.66
C THR A 13 2.34 9.59 -7.18
N ALA A 14 2.85 10.62 -7.84
CA ALA A 14 2.78 10.71 -9.31
C ALA A 14 3.41 9.48 -10.00
N GLU A 15 4.53 8.98 -9.45
CA GLU A 15 5.21 7.80 -9.97
C GLU A 15 4.41 6.52 -9.76
N GLU A 16 3.87 6.31 -8.55
CA GLU A 16 3.00 5.16 -8.26
C GLU A 16 1.72 5.20 -9.09
N PHE A 17 1.16 6.39 -9.33
CA PHE A 17 0.00 6.57 -10.19
C PHE A 17 0.33 6.23 -11.65
N ASN A 18 1.51 6.62 -12.15
CA ASN A 18 1.96 6.22 -13.48
C ASN A 18 2.14 4.70 -13.60
N GLN A 19 2.70 4.07 -12.57
CA GLN A 19 2.77 2.60 -12.51
C GLN A 19 1.37 1.97 -12.45
N MET A 20 0.45 2.56 -11.69
CA MET A 20 -0.95 2.11 -11.62
C MET A 20 -1.57 2.09 -13.01
N LYS A 21 -1.43 3.16 -13.79
CA LYS A 21 -2.04 3.26 -15.13
C LYS A 21 -1.67 2.09 -16.06
N LEU A 22 -0.49 1.50 -15.88
CA LEU A 22 0.00 0.41 -16.73
C LEU A 22 -0.89 -0.84 -16.69
N HIS A 23 -1.68 -1.08 -15.65
CA HIS A 23 -2.49 -2.29 -15.55
C HIS A 23 -3.53 -2.39 -16.67
N THR A 24 -4.08 -1.26 -17.13
CA THR A 24 -5.01 -1.22 -18.27
C THR A 24 -4.35 -1.73 -19.55
N VAL A 25 -3.12 -1.24 -19.81
CA VAL A 25 -2.35 -1.56 -21.01
C VAL A 25 -1.81 -2.98 -20.97
N VAL A 26 -1.19 -3.37 -19.84
CA VAL A 26 -0.63 -4.71 -19.66
C VAL A 26 -1.75 -5.76 -19.63
N GLY A 27 -2.85 -5.50 -18.94
CA GLY A 27 -4.03 -6.37 -18.91
C GLY A 27 -4.59 -6.61 -20.32
N ALA A 28 -4.74 -5.53 -21.11
CA ALA A 28 -5.14 -5.62 -22.50
C ALA A 28 -4.17 -6.44 -23.36
N GLN A 29 -2.85 -6.27 -23.17
CA GLN A 29 -1.81 -7.03 -23.89
C GLN A 29 -1.79 -8.53 -23.53
N ILE A 30 -2.08 -8.87 -22.27
CA ILE A 30 -2.20 -10.27 -21.85
C ILE A 30 -3.44 -10.89 -22.52
N LEU A 31 -4.58 -10.21 -22.43
CA LEU A 31 -5.85 -10.70 -22.97
C LEU A 31 -5.86 -10.76 -24.50
N SER A 32 -5.07 -9.93 -25.19
CA SER A 32 -4.96 -10.00 -26.66
C SER A 32 -4.32 -11.28 -27.19
N ARG A 33 -3.74 -12.11 -26.30
CA ARG A 33 -3.15 -13.41 -26.65
C ARG A 33 -4.15 -14.56 -26.52
N VAL A 34 -5.38 -14.28 -26.09
CA VAL A 34 -6.44 -15.26 -25.89
C VAL A 34 -7.60 -14.91 -26.83
N GLU A 35 -8.12 -15.91 -27.54
CA GLU A 35 -9.30 -15.72 -28.38
C GLU A 35 -10.56 -15.79 -27.52
N PHE A 36 -11.17 -14.62 -27.29
CA PHE A 36 -12.48 -14.51 -26.67
C PHE A 36 -13.55 -14.38 -27.74
N PRO A 37 -14.77 -14.93 -27.52
CA PRO A 37 -15.87 -14.80 -28.47
C PRO A 37 -16.45 -13.38 -28.53
N PHE A 38 -15.94 -12.45 -27.73
CA PHE A 38 -16.35 -11.05 -27.64
C PHE A 38 -15.14 -10.13 -27.42
N PRO A 39 -15.22 -8.83 -27.79
CA PRO A 39 -14.09 -7.90 -27.74
C PRO A 39 -13.80 -7.43 -26.30
N ILE A 40 -13.15 -8.27 -25.49
CA ILE A 40 -12.80 -7.95 -24.09
C ILE A 40 -11.63 -6.97 -23.95
N VAL A 41 -10.70 -6.99 -24.91
CA VAL A 41 -9.47 -6.18 -24.87
C VAL A 41 -9.76 -4.67 -24.78
N PRO A 42 -10.66 -4.09 -25.60
CA PRO A 42 -11.06 -2.69 -25.44
C PRO A 42 -11.69 -2.38 -24.08
N VAL A 43 -12.43 -3.33 -23.49
CA VAL A 43 -13.07 -3.14 -22.18
C VAL A 43 -12.01 -2.91 -21.11
N VAL A 44 -11.06 -3.84 -21.01
CA VAL A 44 -9.99 -3.78 -20.00
C VAL A 44 -9.01 -2.64 -20.29
N ARG A 45 -8.77 -2.29 -21.55
CA ARG A 45 -7.89 -1.15 -21.86
C ARG A 45 -8.49 0.19 -21.44
N HIS A 46 -9.80 0.39 -21.64
CA HIS A 46 -10.40 1.73 -21.57
C HIS A 46 -11.30 1.95 -20.35
N HIS A 47 -11.41 1.00 -19.40
CA HIS A 47 -12.28 1.16 -18.23
C HIS A 47 -11.86 2.25 -17.24
N HIS A 48 -10.65 2.81 -17.38
CA HIS A 48 -10.20 4.00 -16.64
C HIS A 48 -10.18 5.29 -17.49
N GLU A 49 -10.75 5.25 -18.70
CA GLU A 49 -11.09 6.47 -19.41
C GLU A 49 -12.21 7.21 -18.67
N ARG A 50 -12.17 8.54 -18.73
CA ARG A 50 -13.14 9.39 -18.06
C ARG A 50 -14.04 10.04 -19.09
N TRP A 51 -15.32 10.19 -18.77
CA TRP A 51 -16.29 10.83 -19.65
C TRP A 51 -15.84 12.21 -20.14
N ASP A 52 -15.17 12.98 -19.27
CA ASP A 52 -14.58 14.29 -19.52
C ASP A 52 -13.26 14.29 -20.33
N GLY A 53 -12.72 13.13 -20.71
CA GLY A 53 -11.48 12.98 -21.46
C GLY A 53 -10.19 13.09 -20.65
N HIS A 54 -10.25 13.21 -19.32
CA HIS A 54 -9.06 13.31 -18.45
C HIS A 54 -8.57 11.94 -17.96
N GLY A 55 -9.12 10.86 -18.53
CA GLY A 55 -8.77 9.48 -18.20
C GLY A 55 -7.52 8.99 -18.91
N TYR A 56 -7.32 7.68 -18.84
CA TYR A 56 -6.17 6.99 -19.44
C TYR A 56 -6.62 5.60 -19.92
N PRO A 57 -5.86 4.94 -20.82
CA PRO A 57 -4.54 5.31 -21.35
C PRO A 57 -4.53 6.26 -22.56
N ASP A 58 -5.63 6.36 -23.30
CA ASP A 58 -5.68 7.00 -24.61
C ASP A 58 -6.39 8.36 -24.60
N GLY A 59 -7.00 8.76 -23.48
CA GLY A 59 -7.62 10.08 -23.30
C GLY A 59 -8.93 10.22 -24.06
N LEU A 60 -9.67 9.11 -24.20
CA LEU A 60 -10.95 9.07 -24.89
C LEU A 60 -12.00 9.83 -24.07
N ARG A 61 -12.95 10.48 -24.74
CA ARG A 61 -14.03 11.24 -24.11
C ARG A 61 -15.40 10.80 -24.61
N GLY A 62 -16.39 10.93 -23.75
CA GLY A 62 -17.78 10.65 -24.11
C GLY A 62 -17.97 9.27 -24.75
N GLU A 63 -18.61 9.27 -25.92
CA GLU A 63 -18.92 8.06 -26.69
C GLU A 63 -17.73 7.47 -27.45
N GLU A 64 -16.57 8.15 -27.46
CA GLU A 64 -15.32 7.56 -27.97
C GLU A 64 -14.86 6.39 -27.08
N ILE A 65 -15.31 6.36 -25.82
CA ILE A 65 -15.08 5.27 -24.87
C ILE A 65 -16.04 4.11 -25.19
N PRO A 66 -15.56 2.86 -25.38
CA PRO A 66 -16.44 1.72 -25.62
C PRO A 66 -17.53 1.58 -24.55
N LEU A 67 -18.78 1.31 -24.96
CA LEU A 67 -19.91 1.19 -24.02
C LEU A 67 -19.65 0.21 -22.88
N THR A 68 -19.06 -0.94 -23.18
CA THR A 68 -18.70 -1.95 -22.18
C THR A 68 -17.65 -1.47 -21.19
N ALA A 69 -16.70 -0.64 -21.63
CA ALA A 69 -15.73 0.00 -20.73
C ALA A 69 -16.42 1.05 -19.83
N ARG A 70 -17.36 1.83 -20.38
CA ARG A 70 -18.19 2.78 -19.60
C ARG A 70 -19.01 2.06 -18.53
N ILE A 71 -19.64 0.92 -18.87
CA ILE A 71 -20.36 0.07 -17.92
C ILE A 71 -19.40 -0.46 -16.84
N LEU A 72 -18.28 -1.05 -17.24
CA LEU A 72 -17.31 -1.60 -16.29
C LEU A 72 -16.78 -0.53 -15.32
N SER A 73 -16.50 0.68 -15.80
CA SER A 73 -15.98 1.77 -14.96
C SER A 73 -16.91 2.15 -13.81
N VAL A 74 -18.24 2.13 -14.04
CA VAL A 74 -19.24 2.45 -13.03
C VAL A 74 -19.36 1.32 -12.00
N VAL A 75 -19.40 0.07 -12.48
CA VAL A 75 -19.50 -1.11 -11.62
C VAL A 75 -18.24 -1.26 -10.75
N ASP A 76 -17.06 -1.17 -11.36
CA ASP A 76 -15.77 -1.23 -10.68
C ASP A 76 -15.65 -0.15 -9.60
N CYS A 77 -16.04 1.09 -9.92
CA CYS A 77 -16.08 2.16 -8.93
C CYS A 77 -17.02 1.83 -7.77
N PHE A 78 -18.27 1.42 -8.06
CA PHE A 78 -19.28 1.19 -7.03
C PHE A 78 -18.86 0.08 -6.07
N ASP A 79 -18.31 -1.02 -6.59
CA ASP A 79 -17.81 -2.12 -5.78
C ASP A 79 -16.55 -1.69 -5.00
N ALA A 80 -15.58 -1.03 -5.64
CA ALA A 80 -14.34 -0.62 -5.01
C ALA A 80 -14.54 0.38 -3.85
N VAL A 81 -15.53 1.29 -3.93
CA VAL A 81 -15.80 2.24 -2.84
C VAL A 81 -16.54 1.59 -1.67
N ARG A 82 -17.30 0.50 -1.91
CA ARG A 82 -18.06 -0.27 -0.92
C ARG A 82 -17.27 -1.40 -0.27
N GLU A 83 -16.17 -1.83 -0.89
CA GLU A 83 -15.28 -2.85 -0.34
C GLU A 83 -14.60 -2.35 0.94
N ASP A 84 -14.63 -3.17 1.99
CA ASP A 84 -13.81 -2.97 3.18
C ASP A 84 -12.35 -3.23 2.83
N ARG A 85 -11.51 -2.21 3.00
CA ARG A 85 -10.06 -2.33 2.83
C ARG A 85 -9.38 -2.30 4.19
N PRO A 86 -8.17 -2.88 4.33
CA PRO A 86 -7.49 -2.97 5.62
C PRO A 86 -7.27 -1.62 6.36
N TYR A 87 -7.36 -0.50 5.63
CA TYR A 87 -7.17 0.86 6.13
C TYR A 87 -8.40 1.77 6.00
N ARG A 88 -9.50 1.31 5.39
CA ARG A 88 -10.71 2.12 5.22
C ARG A 88 -11.92 1.21 5.15
N ARG A 89 -12.92 1.51 5.99
CA ARG A 89 -14.24 0.89 5.88
C ARG A 89 -14.90 1.28 4.55
N GLY A 90 -15.54 0.31 3.91
CA GLY A 90 -16.34 0.53 2.72
C GLY A 90 -17.44 1.57 2.95
N MET A 91 -17.77 2.34 1.92
CA MET A 91 -18.89 3.27 1.95
C MET A 91 -20.20 2.52 2.17
N THR A 92 -21.16 3.15 2.85
CA THR A 92 -22.54 2.64 2.85
C THR A 92 -23.11 2.68 1.44
N ARG A 93 -24.18 1.93 1.21
CA ARG A 93 -24.90 1.93 -0.08
C ARG A 93 -25.28 3.34 -0.51
N GLU A 94 -25.83 4.13 0.40
CA GLU A 94 -26.28 5.51 0.14
C GLU A 94 -25.10 6.42 -0.21
N GLN A 95 -23.98 6.28 0.50
CA GLN A 95 -22.76 7.03 0.22
C GLN A 95 -22.19 6.69 -1.16
N ALA A 96 -22.15 5.41 -1.53
CA ALA A 96 -21.67 4.97 -2.83
C ALA A 96 -22.59 5.44 -3.98
N VAL A 97 -23.91 5.38 -3.79
CA VAL A 97 -24.89 5.92 -4.76
C VAL A 97 -24.67 7.41 -4.98
N ASN A 98 -24.56 8.19 -3.90
CA ASN A 98 -24.32 9.62 -3.99
C ASN A 98 -22.98 9.94 -4.67
N TYR A 99 -21.93 9.19 -4.35
CA TYR A 99 -20.62 9.36 -4.96
C TYR A 99 -20.66 9.17 -6.49
N VAL A 100 -21.27 8.08 -6.97
CA VAL A 100 -21.38 7.80 -8.41
C VAL A 100 -22.27 8.84 -9.10
N LEU A 101 -23.34 9.32 -8.44
CA LEU A 101 -24.18 10.41 -8.94
C LEU A 101 -23.41 11.73 -9.09
N GLU A 102 -22.57 12.09 -8.12
CA GLU A 102 -21.77 13.32 -8.15
C GLU A 102 -20.71 13.33 -9.26
N GLU A 103 -20.23 12.15 -9.64
CA GLU A 103 -19.23 11.93 -10.69
C GLU A 103 -19.85 11.69 -12.08
N SER A 104 -21.18 11.62 -12.17
CA SER A 104 -21.94 11.50 -13.41
C SER A 104 -21.69 12.71 -14.33
N GLY A 105 -21.32 12.43 -15.59
CA GLY A 105 -21.00 13.45 -16.59
C GLY A 105 -19.61 14.07 -16.44
N LYS A 106 -18.83 13.66 -15.44
CA LYS A 106 -17.41 14.04 -15.27
C LYS A 106 -16.53 12.82 -15.51
N THR A 107 -16.60 11.86 -14.61
CA THR A 107 -15.85 10.61 -14.67
C THR A 107 -16.66 9.56 -15.42
N TYR A 108 -17.95 9.46 -15.13
CA TYR A 108 -18.82 8.39 -15.62
C TYR A 108 -19.85 8.87 -16.64
N ASP A 109 -20.22 7.97 -17.55
CA ASP A 109 -21.30 8.22 -18.51
C ASP A 109 -22.64 8.40 -17.78
N PRO A 110 -23.32 9.56 -17.94
CA PRO A 110 -24.60 9.81 -17.30
C PRO A 110 -25.70 8.77 -17.58
N GLN A 111 -25.73 8.22 -18.80
CA GLN A 111 -26.72 7.22 -19.17
C GLN A 111 -26.46 5.90 -18.45
N VAL A 112 -25.20 5.47 -18.41
CA VAL A 112 -24.79 4.26 -17.68
C VAL A 112 -25.08 4.41 -16.18
N VAL A 113 -24.75 5.55 -15.58
CA VAL A 113 -25.05 5.81 -14.16
C VAL A 113 -26.55 5.73 -13.90
N ALA A 114 -27.37 6.39 -14.72
CA ALA A 114 -28.82 6.37 -14.56
C ALA A 114 -29.39 4.95 -14.67
N THR A 115 -28.96 4.18 -15.68
CA THR A 115 -29.38 2.79 -15.87
C THR A 115 -28.91 1.90 -14.73
N PHE A 116 -27.64 1.99 -14.33
CA PHE A 116 -27.08 1.20 -13.23
C PHE A 116 -27.88 1.41 -11.93
N LEU A 117 -28.17 2.67 -11.57
CA LEU A 117 -28.90 2.98 -10.35
C LEU A 117 -30.37 2.57 -10.39
N ALA A 118 -31.01 2.63 -11.57
CA ALA A 118 -32.38 2.16 -11.75
C ALA A 118 -32.50 0.64 -11.51
N HIS A 119 -31.49 -0.13 -11.91
CA HIS A 119 -31.46 -1.59 -11.78
C HIS A 119 -30.69 -2.08 -10.55
N LEU A 120 -30.04 -1.20 -9.78
CA LEU A 120 -29.24 -1.57 -8.61
C LEU A 120 -29.99 -2.48 -7.61
N PRO A 121 -31.28 -2.24 -7.26
CA PRO A 121 -32.01 -3.14 -6.37
C PRO A 121 -32.16 -4.56 -6.92
N GLU A 122 -32.30 -4.71 -8.25
CA GLU A 122 -32.40 -6.01 -8.92
C GLU A 122 -31.06 -6.74 -8.88
N PHE A 123 -29.96 -6.05 -9.19
CA PHE A 123 -28.60 -6.60 -9.09
C PHE A 123 -28.26 -7.04 -7.67
N GLU A 124 -28.60 -6.23 -6.66
CA GLU A 124 -28.37 -6.58 -5.25
C GLU A 124 -29.16 -7.82 -4.84
N ALA A 125 -30.41 -7.96 -5.29
CA ALA A 125 -31.22 -9.15 -5.04
C ALA A 125 -30.64 -10.40 -5.73
N GLU A 126 -30.18 -10.28 -6.98
CA GLU A 126 -29.55 -11.39 -7.71
C GLU A 126 -28.24 -11.84 -7.05
N ILE A 127 -27.37 -10.90 -6.65
CA ILE A 127 -26.12 -11.21 -5.94
C ILE A 127 -26.39 -11.93 -4.63
N GLU A 128 -27.42 -11.52 -3.88
CA GLU A 128 -27.79 -12.16 -2.62
C GLU A 128 -28.29 -13.59 -2.84
N VAL A 129 -29.07 -13.84 -3.90
CA VAL A 129 -29.48 -15.19 -4.32
C VAL A 129 -28.29 -16.04 -4.75
N MET A 130 -27.26 -15.41 -5.34
CA MET A 130 -26.03 -16.08 -5.78
C MET A 130 -25.00 -16.29 -4.66
N ARG A 131 -25.15 -15.69 -3.48
CA ARG A 131 -24.24 -15.94 -2.34
C ARG A 131 -24.34 -17.39 -1.89
N GLY A 132 -23.37 -18.21 -2.31
CA GLY A 132 -23.28 -19.64 -2.03
C GLY A 132 -23.29 -20.52 -3.29
N ALA A 133 -23.54 -19.96 -4.47
CA ALA A 133 -23.38 -20.64 -5.74
C ALA A 133 -21.89 -20.59 -6.19
N PRO A 134 -21.39 -21.64 -6.88
CA PRO A 134 -20.08 -21.57 -7.52
C PRO A 134 -20.05 -20.43 -8.53
N ALA A 135 -18.92 -19.73 -8.64
CA ALA A 135 -18.76 -18.62 -9.57
C ALA A 135 -19.17 -19.05 -11.00
N PRO A 136 -19.93 -18.22 -11.73
CA PRO A 136 -20.35 -18.56 -13.08
C PRO A 136 -19.11 -18.82 -13.94
N THR A 137 -19.03 -20.02 -14.49
CA THR A 137 -18.00 -20.38 -15.47
C THR A 137 -18.48 -19.92 -16.83
N PHE A 138 -17.86 -18.87 -17.37
CA PHE A 138 -18.21 -18.29 -18.67
C PHE A 138 -17.73 -19.14 -19.87
N GLY A 139 -17.88 -20.48 -19.81
CA GLY A 139 -17.55 -21.38 -20.91
C GLY A 139 -16.08 -21.34 -21.36
N ILE A 140 -15.19 -20.74 -20.58
CA ILE A 140 -13.75 -20.79 -20.83
C ILE A 140 -13.26 -22.11 -20.24
N GLU A 141 -13.13 -23.14 -21.07
CA GLU A 141 -12.31 -24.28 -20.71
C GLU A 141 -10.88 -23.76 -20.50
N ALA A 142 -10.29 -24.05 -19.34
CA ALA A 142 -8.90 -23.77 -19.07
C ALA A 142 -8.03 -24.59 -20.03
N THR A 143 -7.85 -24.08 -21.25
CA THR A 143 -6.90 -24.62 -22.20
C THR A 143 -5.52 -24.50 -21.56
N GLU A 144 -4.77 -25.59 -21.66
CA GLU A 144 -3.53 -25.85 -20.93
C GLU A 144 -2.69 -24.59 -20.77
N ARG A 145 -2.43 -24.24 -19.49
CA ARG A 145 -1.43 -23.28 -18.99
C ARG A 145 -1.11 -22.17 -19.99
N LEU A 146 -1.53 -20.93 -19.70
CA LEU A 146 -0.83 -19.73 -20.19
C LEU A 146 0.67 -20.04 -20.22
N SER A 147 1.23 -20.19 -21.43
CA SER A 147 2.60 -20.70 -21.55
C SER A 147 3.52 -19.81 -20.72
N GLY A 148 4.64 -20.33 -20.19
CA GLY A 148 5.57 -19.50 -19.42
C GLY A 148 5.97 -18.19 -20.12
N ALA A 149 5.87 -18.14 -21.46
CA ALA A 149 6.07 -16.95 -22.29
C ALA A 149 4.95 -15.89 -22.20
N ALA A 150 3.73 -16.26 -21.77
CA ALA A 150 2.63 -15.32 -21.50
C ALA A 150 2.75 -14.63 -20.13
N LEU A 151 3.32 -15.32 -19.13
CA LEU A 151 3.70 -14.75 -17.84
C LEU A 151 5.04 -13.99 -17.89
N ALA A 152 5.93 -14.34 -18.82
CA ALA A 152 7.16 -13.62 -19.09
C ALA A 152 6.91 -12.38 -19.97
N VAL A 153 6.08 -11.45 -19.50
CA VAL A 153 6.16 -10.05 -19.91
C VAL A 153 6.36 -9.23 -18.65
N ALA A 154 7.59 -9.28 -18.14
CA ALA A 154 8.09 -8.14 -17.41
C ALA A 154 8.11 -6.97 -18.40
N PRO A 155 7.58 -5.78 -18.07
CA PRO A 155 7.97 -4.61 -18.81
C PRO A 155 9.50 -4.52 -18.65
N ALA A 156 10.21 -4.58 -19.78
CA ALA A 156 11.52 -3.98 -19.91
C ALA A 156 11.33 -2.45 -19.81
N ALA A 157 10.97 -1.97 -18.62
CA ALA A 157 11.21 -0.61 -18.20
C ALA A 157 12.58 -0.68 -17.55
N GLY A 158 13.59 -0.12 -18.22
CA GLY A 158 14.92 0.02 -17.68
C GLY A 158 14.85 0.74 -16.33
N LEU A 159 14.92 -0.05 -15.26
CA LEU A 159 15.41 0.45 -13.99
C LEU A 159 16.90 0.59 -14.21
N ALA A 160 17.34 1.84 -14.35
CA ALA A 160 18.74 2.18 -14.27
C ALA A 160 19.27 1.62 -12.94
N GLU A 161 20.13 0.61 -13.02
CA GLU A 161 21.01 0.23 -11.92
C GLU A 161 22.10 1.31 -11.78
N ASP A 162 22.40 1.61 -10.51
CA ASP A 162 23.56 2.33 -9.99
C ASP A 162 23.96 3.66 -10.66
N ALA A 163 23.56 4.75 -10.00
CA ALA A 163 24.41 5.94 -9.93
C ALA A 163 25.08 5.98 -8.54
N PRO A 164 26.42 5.84 -8.44
CA PRO A 164 27.12 6.04 -7.18
C PRO A 164 27.07 7.54 -6.86
N HIS A 165 26.28 7.92 -5.85
CA HIS A 165 26.39 9.26 -5.29
C HIS A 165 27.70 9.35 -4.50
N ALA A 166 28.68 10.02 -5.11
CA ALA A 166 29.90 10.47 -4.47
C ALA A 166 29.57 11.39 -3.27
N PRO A 167 30.45 11.44 -2.25
CA PRO A 167 30.20 12.22 -1.05
C PRO A 167 30.45 13.70 -1.37
N GLU A 168 29.41 14.52 -1.35
CA GLU A 168 29.60 15.97 -1.29
C GLU A 168 29.73 16.39 0.18
N ALA A 169 30.92 16.89 0.49
CA ALA A 169 31.30 17.33 1.81
C ALA A 169 30.58 18.64 2.21
N ALA A 170 29.80 18.53 3.28
CA ALA A 170 29.83 19.35 4.49
C ALA A 170 29.57 20.87 4.44
N HIS A 171 28.58 21.24 5.27
CA HIS A 171 28.42 22.44 6.10
C HIS A 171 27.48 23.57 5.61
N ALA A 172 26.29 23.69 6.20
CA ALA A 172 26.07 24.53 7.40
C ALA A 172 24.56 24.66 7.77
N SER A 173 24.28 24.55 9.08
CA SER A 173 23.05 24.90 9.84
C SER A 173 21.79 24.00 9.79
N GLY A 174 21.68 23.02 8.90
CA GLY A 174 20.46 22.18 8.79
C GLY A 174 20.48 20.80 9.50
N GLU A 175 21.66 20.23 9.73
CA GLU A 175 21.83 18.82 10.14
C GLU A 175 22.08 18.62 11.64
N ARG A 176 22.20 19.72 12.40
CA ARG A 176 22.50 19.66 13.83
C ARG A 176 21.52 18.78 14.62
N PRO A 177 20.20 18.83 14.37
CA PRO A 177 19.26 17.95 15.08
C PRO A 177 19.51 16.45 14.84
N LEU A 178 19.93 16.05 13.64
CA LEU A 178 20.26 14.65 13.34
C LEU A 178 21.57 14.22 14.02
N TYR A 179 22.55 15.12 14.08
CA TYR A 179 23.78 14.87 14.82
C TYR A 179 23.52 14.73 16.33
N ASP A 180 22.72 15.63 16.90
CA ASP A 180 22.36 15.60 18.32
C ASP A 180 21.56 14.33 18.65
N LEU A 181 20.66 13.91 17.75
CA LEU A 181 19.96 12.63 17.83
C LEU A 181 20.93 11.44 17.85
N ALA A 182 21.87 11.38 16.91
CA ALA A 182 22.85 10.30 16.83
C ALA A 182 23.74 10.25 18.08
N ALA A 183 24.17 11.41 18.58
CA ALA A 183 24.95 11.51 19.81
C ALA A 183 24.18 11.04 21.04
N ALA A 184 22.90 11.41 21.17
CA ALA A 184 22.04 10.95 22.25
C ALA A 184 21.86 9.43 22.23
N LEU A 185 21.62 8.85 21.04
CA LEU A 185 21.47 7.41 20.87
C LEU A 185 22.74 6.62 21.18
N ALA A 186 23.92 7.18 20.90
CA ALA A 186 25.20 6.56 21.18
C ALA A 186 25.53 6.51 22.69
N ALA A 187 24.95 7.41 23.49
CA ALA A 187 25.14 7.43 24.94
C ALA A 187 24.31 6.37 25.68
N CYS A 188 23.21 5.89 25.08
CA CYS A 188 22.30 4.93 25.68
C CYS A 188 22.88 3.52 25.78
N GLN A 189 22.60 2.83 26.89
CA GLN A 189 23.04 1.46 27.16
C GLN A 189 21.91 0.43 26.98
N THR A 190 20.66 0.84 27.15
CA THR A 190 19.49 -0.04 26.98
C THR A 190 18.64 0.34 25.78
N GLU A 191 17.80 -0.59 25.31
CA GLU A 191 16.86 -0.28 24.23
C GLU A 191 15.80 0.71 24.68
N GLU A 192 15.36 0.67 25.94
CA GLU A 192 14.39 1.62 26.50
C GLU A 192 14.94 3.04 26.49
N GLU A 193 16.21 3.21 26.88
CA GLU A 193 16.91 4.51 26.81
C GLU A 193 17.00 5.01 25.38
N LYS A 194 17.34 4.13 24.42
CA LYS A 194 17.39 4.48 22.99
C LYS A 194 16.03 4.93 22.47
N CYS A 195 14.95 4.22 22.81
CA CYS A 195 13.58 4.59 22.44
C CYS A 195 13.21 5.98 22.96
N ALA A 196 13.48 6.25 24.24
CA ALA A 196 13.21 7.53 24.88
C ALA A 196 14.04 8.67 24.26
N ALA A 197 15.34 8.43 24.03
CA ALA A 197 16.22 9.39 23.38
C ALA A 197 15.78 9.70 21.95
N PHE A 198 15.39 8.68 21.18
CA PHE A 198 14.89 8.84 19.81
C PHE A 198 13.66 9.74 19.76
N VAL A 199 12.60 9.40 20.50
CA VAL A 199 11.34 10.16 20.50
C VAL A 199 11.56 11.57 21.06
N GLY A 200 12.39 11.73 22.10
CA GLY A 200 12.68 13.02 22.73
C GLY A 200 13.42 14.01 21.81
N HIS A 201 14.28 13.51 20.91
CA HIS A 201 15.02 14.36 19.97
C HIS A 201 14.33 14.50 18.62
N LEU A 202 13.46 13.55 18.23
CA LEU A 202 12.83 13.54 16.91
C LEU A 202 12.01 14.81 16.63
N GLY A 203 11.37 15.38 17.64
CA GLY A 203 10.62 16.64 17.49
C GLY A 203 11.48 17.85 17.09
N GLN A 204 12.80 17.80 17.31
CA GLN A 204 13.74 18.81 16.86
C GLN A 204 14.22 18.57 15.41
N VAL A 205 14.07 17.35 14.92
CA VAL A 205 14.42 16.93 13.56
C VAL A 205 13.26 17.17 12.60
N VAL A 206 12.08 16.67 12.96
CA VAL A 206 10.84 16.81 12.18
C VAL A 206 9.72 17.29 13.09
N PRO A 207 9.05 18.41 12.76
CA PRO A 207 7.95 18.91 13.57
C PRO A 207 6.77 17.94 13.55
N ALA A 208 6.22 17.65 14.72
CA ALA A 208 5.00 16.86 14.88
C ALA A 208 4.25 17.31 16.14
N ASP A 209 2.92 17.23 16.11
CA ASP A 209 2.08 17.47 17.28
C ASP A 209 2.02 16.22 18.18
N THR A 210 2.09 15.04 17.55
CA THR A 210 2.15 13.74 18.21
C THR A 210 3.14 12.84 17.49
N CYS A 211 3.91 12.08 18.26
CA CYS A 211 4.83 11.07 17.77
C CYS A 211 4.52 9.74 18.47
N ALA A 212 4.53 8.64 17.72
CA ALA A 212 4.36 7.29 18.24
C ALA A 212 5.41 6.35 17.65
N LEU A 213 6.24 5.78 18.52
CA LEU A 213 7.20 4.74 18.18
C LEU A 213 6.55 3.37 18.40
N VAL A 214 6.31 2.67 17.30
CA VAL A 214 5.86 1.28 17.30
C VAL A 214 7.07 0.37 17.32
N ARG A 215 7.09 -0.60 18.23
CA ARG A 215 8.10 -1.67 18.28
C ARG A 215 7.46 -2.99 17.92
N VAL A 216 8.17 -3.80 17.16
CA VAL A 216 7.82 -5.20 16.86
C VAL A 216 8.58 -6.09 17.84
N ASN A 217 7.86 -7.00 18.51
CA ASN A 217 8.46 -8.09 19.25
C ASN A 217 8.88 -9.19 18.26
N GLU A 218 10.14 -9.60 18.29
CA GLU A 218 10.68 -10.55 17.30
C GLU A 218 10.25 -12.00 17.55
N GLU A 219 9.99 -12.36 18.80
CA GLU A 219 9.59 -13.71 19.18
C GLU A 219 8.13 -13.97 18.80
N THR A 220 7.27 -12.97 19.03
CA THR A 220 5.83 -13.10 18.81
C THR A 220 5.36 -12.49 17.49
N GLY A 221 6.15 -11.62 16.88
CA GLY A 221 5.75 -10.82 15.72
C GLY A 221 4.75 -9.70 16.05
N GLU A 222 4.36 -9.53 17.32
CA GLU A 222 3.39 -8.52 17.73
C GLU A 222 4.00 -7.12 17.69
N SER A 223 3.29 -6.16 17.08
CA SER A 223 3.64 -4.74 17.12
C SER A 223 2.76 -3.95 18.09
N ARG A 224 3.40 -3.09 18.89
CA ARG A 224 2.73 -2.18 19.84
C ARG A 224 3.39 -0.81 19.86
N VAL A 225 2.62 0.23 20.18
CA VAL A 225 3.16 1.57 20.46
C VAL A 225 3.94 1.48 21.78
N ALA A 226 5.27 1.43 21.69
CA ALA A 226 6.16 1.31 22.83
C ALA A 226 6.35 2.64 23.55
N LEU A 227 6.30 3.74 22.81
CA LEU A 227 6.42 5.09 23.36
C LEU A 227 5.64 6.07 22.49
N ALA A 228 4.95 7.02 23.12
CA ALA A 228 4.31 8.13 22.43
C ALA A 228 4.61 9.45 23.14
N ALA A 229 4.70 10.54 22.38
CA ALA A 229 4.95 11.87 22.91
C ALA A 229 4.11 12.93 22.19
N GLY A 230 3.81 14.02 22.90
CA GLY A 230 3.03 15.14 22.37
C GLY A 230 1.54 15.08 22.72
N ARG A 231 0.73 15.82 21.95
CA ARG A 231 -0.72 15.88 22.14
C ARG A 231 -1.33 14.50 21.92
N ASN A 232 -2.35 14.13 22.70
CA ASN A 232 -3.05 12.83 22.57
C ASN A 232 -2.16 11.56 22.71
N ALA A 233 -0.90 11.67 23.14
CA ALA A 233 0.03 10.55 23.22
C ALA A 233 -0.46 9.42 24.15
N SER A 234 -1.10 9.78 25.26
CA SER A 234 -1.67 8.82 26.23
C SER A 234 -2.77 7.93 25.64
N LEU A 235 -3.40 8.36 24.54
CA LEU A 235 -4.33 7.49 23.83
C LEU A 235 -3.56 6.40 23.10
N LEU A 236 -2.41 6.72 22.51
CA LEU A 236 -1.62 5.84 21.63
C LEU A 236 -0.81 4.79 22.39
N GLU A 237 -0.27 5.15 23.54
CA GLU A 237 0.69 4.33 24.27
C GLU A 237 0.15 2.93 24.63
N GLY A 238 0.95 1.89 24.41
CA GLY A 238 0.60 0.50 24.69
C GLY A 238 -0.36 -0.15 23.69
N ARG A 239 -0.94 0.61 22.74
CA ARG A 239 -1.87 0.06 21.75
C ARG A 239 -1.19 -0.94 20.82
N ALA A 240 -1.90 -2.02 20.51
CA ALA A 240 -1.48 -2.96 19.48
C ALA A 240 -1.71 -2.38 18.09
N VAL A 241 -0.72 -2.55 17.22
CA VAL A 241 -0.80 -2.18 15.80
C VAL A 241 -0.75 -3.48 15.02
N ARG A 242 -1.84 -3.83 14.34
CA ARG A 242 -1.88 -5.01 13.48
C ARG A 242 -1.14 -4.72 12.19
N GLN A 243 -0.32 -5.67 11.71
CA GLN A 243 0.21 -5.62 10.36
C GLN A 243 -0.95 -5.53 9.36
N ASP A 244 -0.74 -4.78 8.27
CA ASP A 244 -1.74 -4.43 7.26
C ASP A 244 -2.94 -3.61 7.74
N SER A 245 -3.02 -3.21 9.02
CA SER A 245 -4.10 -2.36 9.52
C SER A 245 -3.68 -0.91 9.59
N GLY A 246 -4.45 -0.03 8.94
CA GLY A 246 -4.15 1.40 8.88
C GLY A 246 -2.81 1.71 8.21
N VAL A 247 -2.34 2.95 8.38
CA VAL A 247 -1.12 3.45 7.70
C VAL A 247 0.14 2.80 8.27
N THR A 248 0.27 2.75 9.58
CA THR A 248 1.43 2.21 10.29
C THR A 248 1.53 0.70 10.12
N GLY A 249 0.40 -0.02 10.16
CA GLY A 249 0.36 -1.45 9.86
C GLY A 249 0.82 -1.75 8.43
N TRP A 250 0.41 -0.94 7.45
CA TRP A 250 0.88 -1.07 6.07
C TRP A 250 2.39 -0.81 5.94
N VAL A 251 2.93 0.20 6.63
CA VAL A 251 4.38 0.48 6.63
C VAL A 251 5.17 -0.68 7.24
N LEU A 252 4.67 -1.29 8.31
CA LEU A 252 5.28 -2.47 8.92
C LEU A 252 5.35 -3.64 7.93
N SER A 253 4.26 -3.93 7.22
CA SER A 253 4.21 -5.03 6.26
C SER A 253 5.09 -4.80 5.02
N ASN A 254 5.09 -3.57 4.50
CA ASN A 254 5.71 -3.26 3.20
C ASN A 254 7.12 -2.69 3.32
N ARG A 255 7.55 -2.30 4.52
CA ARG A 255 8.86 -1.67 4.82
C ARG A 255 9.15 -0.46 3.93
N LYS A 256 8.10 0.28 3.56
CA LYS A 256 8.18 1.50 2.76
C LYS A 256 7.58 2.65 3.55
N PRO A 257 8.22 3.83 3.58
CA PRO A 257 7.64 4.98 4.25
C PRO A 257 6.37 5.43 3.53
N LEU A 258 5.45 6.02 4.30
CA LEU A 258 4.21 6.57 3.82
C LEU A 258 4.00 7.98 4.37
N PHE A 259 3.70 8.93 3.49
CA PHE A 259 3.61 10.35 3.84
C PHE A 259 2.29 10.94 3.37
N ASN A 260 1.84 11.94 4.12
CA ASN A 260 0.69 12.78 3.79
C ASN A 260 -0.62 11.99 3.65
N SER A 261 -0.74 10.91 4.42
CA SER A 261 -2.01 10.21 4.62
C SER A 261 -2.88 10.94 5.64
N ASP A 262 -4.19 10.70 5.59
CA ASP A 262 -5.11 11.20 6.63
C ASP A 262 -4.79 10.49 7.96
N PRO A 263 -4.45 11.24 9.03
CA PRO A 263 -4.20 10.72 10.37
C PRO A 263 -5.24 9.72 10.89
N LYS A 264 -6.51 9.89 10.53
CA LYS A 264 -7.61 9.03 11.00
C LYS A 264 -7.54 7.63 10.43
N LEU A 265 -6.92 7.44 9.26
CA LEU A 265 -6.77 6.11 8.64
C LEU A 265 -5.79 5.22 9.40
N ASP A 266 -5.01 5.79 10.30
CA ASP A 266 -4.03 5.06 11.11
C ASP A 266 -4.56 4.63 12.48
N LEU A 267 -5.73 5.14 12.86
CA LEU A 267 -6.24 5.07 14.21
C LEU A 267 -7.57 4.32 14.26
N PRO A 268 -7.83 3.53 15.32
CA PRO A 268 -9.17 2.98 15.57
C PRO A 268 -10.18 4.11 15.84
N GLU A 269 -11.48 3.83 15.65
CA GLU A 269 -12.54 4.86 15.70
C GLU A 269 -12.56 5.68 17.01
N ASP A 270 -12.33 5.03 18.16
CA ASP A 270 -12.27 5.66 19.48
C ASP A 270 -11.12 6.67 19.58
N ALA A 271 -9.97 6.33 19.01
CA ALA A 271 -8.82 7.22 18.94
C ALA A 271 -9.02 8.33 17.90
N ALA A 272 -9.50 7.99 16.72
CA ALA A 272 -9.66 8.89 15.58
C ALA A 272 -10.56 10.10 15.91
N ALA A 273 -11.53 9.93 16.82
CA ALA A 273 -12.38 11.01 17.32
C ALA A 273 -11.59 12.16 17.99
N HIS A 274 -10.41 11.88 18.54
CA HIS A 274 -9.53 12.87 19.18
C HIS A 274 -8.50 13.50 18.24
N PHE A 275 -8.41 13.01 17.00
CA PHE A 275 -7.45 13.48 15.98
C PHE A 275 -8.16 14.26 14.86
N THR A 276 -9.29 14.90 15.16
CA THR A 276 -10.13 15.56 14.15
C THR A 276 -9.51 16.81 13.54
N ASP A 277 -8.61 17.49 14.25
CA ASP A 277 -7.86 18.67 13.81
C ASP A 277 -6.50 18.35 13.15
N TYR A 278 -6.09 17.07 13.17
CA TYR A 278 -4.86 16.62 12.53
C TYR A 278 -5.07 16.50 11.02
N ARG A 279 -4.05 16.89 10.25
CA ARG A 279 -4.15 17.03 8.79
C ARG A 279 -3.15 16.18 8.05
N ALA A 280 -1.99 15.89 8.65
CA ALA A 280 -0.92 15.16 8.00
C ALA A 280 -0.37 14.06 8.90
N LEU A 281 -0.16 12.89 8.30
CA LEU A 281 0.54 11.75 8.90
C LEU A 281 1.77 11.39 8.05
N ALA A 282 2.90 11.18 8.71
CA ALA A 282 4.10 10.58 8.13
C ALA A 282 4.50 9.37 8.94
N VAL A 283 4.73 8.24 8.29
CA VAL A 283 5.19 7.01 8.93
C VAL A 283 6.39 6.46 8.20
N ALA A 284 7.48 6.21 8.92
CA ALA A 284 8.69 5.59 8.40
C ALA A 284 8.97 4.25 9.09
N PRO A 285 9.42 3.22 8.36
CA PRO A 285 9.85 1.97 8.97
C PRO A 285 11.15 2.20 9.76
N VAL A 286 11.28 1.54 10.90
CA VAL A 286 12.53 1.43 11.65
C VAL A 286 13.12 0.07 11.32
N ALA A 287 13.97 0.01 10.31
CA ALA A 287 14.56 -1.22 9.82
C ALA A 287 16.05 -1.04 9.53
N ALA A 288 16.86 -2.04 9.86
CA ALA A 288 18.26 -2.11 9.45
C ALA A 288 18.53 -3.48 8.84
N ASP A 289 19.21 -3.49 7.69
CA ASP A 289 19.43 -4.68 6.87
C ASP A 289 18.13 -5.44 6.58
N ARG A 290 17.99 -6.67 7.10
CA ARG A 290 16.79 -7.49 6.94
C ARG A 290 15.85 -7.46 8.14
N VAL A 291 16.23 -6.79 9.22
CA VAL A 291 15.49 -6.76 10.49
C VAL A 291 14.58 -5.54 10.56
N LEU A 292 13.30 -5.77 10.88
CA LEU A 292 12.31 -4.73 11.11
C LEU A 292 12.12 -4.59 12.63
N PHE A 293 12.58 -3.48 13.19
CA PHE A 293 12.43 -3.17 14.62
C PHE A 293 11.08 -2.52 14.94
N GLY A 294 10.43 -1.92 13.93
CA GLY A 294 9.13 -1.28 14.08
C GLY A 294 8.89 -0.15 13.08
N ALA A 295 8.19 0.89 13.51
CA ALA A 295 7.86 2.06 12.71
C ALA A 295 7.73 3.32 13.59
N ILE A 296 7.96 4.48 13.01
CA ILE A 296 7.78 5.78 13.66
C ILE A 296 6.69 6.57 12.95
N ALA A 297 5.63 6.93 13.68
CA ALA A 297 4.48 7.68 13.16
C ALA A 297 4.45 9.10 13.73
N LEU A 298 4.36 10.09 12.85
CA LEU A 298 4.29 11.51 13.16
C LEU A 298 2.97 12.10 12.68
N TYR A 299 2.15 12.55 13.62
CA TYR A 299 0.86 13.20 13.37
C TYR A 299 1.01 14.71 13.56
N SER A 300 0.50 15.50 12.61
CA SER A 300 0.50 16.95 12.73
C SER A 300 -0.87 17.57 12.44
N ALA A 301 -1.25 18.50 13.30
CA ALA A 301 -2.34 19.45 13.12
C ALA A 301 -1.84 20.80 12.56
N ALA A 302 -0.56 21.12 12.81
CA ALA A 302 0.08 22.33 12.32
C ALA A 302 0.44 22.25 10.82
N LEU A 303 0.99 21.13 10.37
CA LEU A 303 1.36 20.91 8.98
C LEU A 303 0.17 20.41 8.16
N SER A 304 -0.03 20.98 6.98
CA SER A 304 -0.91 20.41 5.96
C SER A 304 -0.28 19.24 5.21
N GLU A 305 1.05 19.21 5.14
CA GLU A 305 1.83 18.14 4.52
C GLU A 305 3.28 18.15 5.06
N TYR A 306 3.91 16.97 5.05
CA TYR A 306 5.34 16.78 5.18
C TYR A 306 5.99 16.89 3.79
N ASP A 307 6.65 18.02 3.52
CA ASP A 307 7.43 18.25 2.31
C ASP A 307 8.64 17.29 2.16
N ALA A 308 9.32 17.37 1.00
CA ALA A 308 10.47 16.52 0.69
C ALA A 308 11.63 16.61 1.70
N ARG A 309 11.80 17.75 2.39
CA ARG A 309 12.82 17.89 3.42
C ARG A 309 12.42 17.14 4.68
N HIS A 310 11.18 17.30 5.14
CA HIS A 310 10.67 16.55 6.30
C HIS A 310 10.70 15.04 6.07
N GLN A 311 10.34 14.59 4.86
CA GLN A 311 10.37 13.17 4.48
C GLN A 311 11.79 12.59 4.58
N ARG A 312 12.79 13.28 4.00
CA ARG A 312 14.19 12.86 4.08
C ARG A 312 14.69 12.79 5.53
N LEU A 313 14.45 13.86 6.31
CA LEU A 313 14.87 13.92 7.70
C LEU A 313 14.24 12.82 8.56
N LEU A 314 12.97 12.48 8.33
CA LEU A 314 12.30 11.40 9.06
C LEU A 314 12.92 10.03 8.72
N CYS A 315 13.16 9.76 7.44
CA CYS A 315 13.81 8.52 7.01
C CYS A 315 15.23 8.40 7.58
N GLU A 316 16.03 9.46 7.50
CA GLU A 316 17.38 9.48 8.06
C GLU A 316 17.40 9.26 9.57
N ALA A 317 16.48 9.90 10.31
CA ALA A 317 16.33 9.69 11.75
C ALA A 317 15.96 8.24 12.07
N ALA A 318 14.98 7.67 11.35
CA ALA A 318 14.55 6.28 11.53
C ALA A 318 15.69 5.30 11.25
N ASP A 319 16.50 5.56 10.22
CA ASP A 319 17.66 4.76 9.85
C ASP A 319 18.79 4.82 10.91
N ILE A 320 19.08 6.02 11.44
CA ILE A 320 20.06 6.19 12.54
C ILE A 320 19.60 5.39 13.76
N PHE A 321 18.32 5.46 14.09
CA PHE A 321 17.75 4.72 15.22
C PHE A 321 17.81 3.21 15.00
N ALA A 322 17.41 2.72 13.82
CA ALA A 322 17.44 1.30 13.48
C ALA A 322 18.87 0.73 13.58
N ARG A 323 19.87 1.45 13.06
CA ARG A 323 21.28 1.05 13.18
C ARG A 323 21.76 1.03 14.63
N SER A 324 21.32 1.98 15.46
CA SER A 324 21.64 1.97 16.90
C SER A 324 21.06 0.76 17.62
N LEU A 325 19.84 0.33 17.26
CA LEU A 325 19.25 -0.91 17.80
C LEU A 325 20.02 -2.15 17.32
N ALA A 326 20.40 -2.20 16.05
CA ALA A 326 21.18 -3.30 15.48
C ALA A 326 22.57 -3.45 16.14
N ALA A 327 23.27 -2.35 16.41
CA ALA A 327 24.62 -2.36 16.99
C ALA A 327 24.69 -2.95 18.43
N GLY A 328 23.56 -3.01 19.15
CA GLY A 328 23.48 -3.67 20.45
C GLY A 328 23.40 -5.20 20.37
N ARG A 329 23.24 -5.76 19.16
CA ARG A 329 23.16 -7.20 18.91
C ARG A 329 24.57 -7.71 18.65
N THR A 330 25.08 -8.52 19.56
CA THR A 330 26.28 -9.32 19.27
C THR A 330 25.87 -10.40 18.26
N GLU A 331 26.37 -10.34 17.02
CA GLU A 331 26.32 -11.50 16.15
C GLU A 331 27.09 -12.65 16.83
N PRO A 332 26.52 -13.86 16.98
CA PRO A 332 27.36 -15.01 17.24
C PRO A 332 28.31 -15.18 16.04
N PRO A 333 29.57 -15.62 16.26
CA PRO A 333 30.50 -15.83 15.17
C PRO A 333 29.85 -16.76 14.13
N THR A 334 29.85 -16.31 12.88
CA THR A 334 29.31 -17.05 11.74
C THR A 334 30.09 -18.36 11.61
N ASP A 335 29.51 -19.44 12.14
CA ASP A 335 30.07 -20.77 11.95
C ASP A 335 29.84 -21.18 10.49
N ALA A 336 30.93 -21.21 9.72
CA ALA A 336 30.95 -21.46 8.29
C ALA A 336 30.72 -22.94 7.92
N THR A 337 29.83 -23.64 8.63
CA THR A 337 29.58 -25.08 8.47
C THR A 337 28.13 -25.53 8.63
N ALA A 338 27.14 -24.66 8.36
CA ALA A 338 25.76 -25.12 8.21
C ALA A 338 25.47 -25.62 6.77
N PRO A 339 25.03 -26.88 6.56
CA PRO A 339 24.78 -27.41 5.22
C PRO A 339 23.53 -26.77 4.60
N GLN A 340 23.64 -26.38 3.32
CA GLN A 340 22.54 -25.78 2.58
C GLN A 340 21.29 -26.69 2.55
N PRO A 341 20.07 -26.13 2.70
CA PRO A 341 18.85 -26.91 2.58
C PRO A 341 18.70 -27.41 1.13
N LYS A 342 18.60 -28.73 0.97
CA LYS A 342 18.32 -29.37 -0.33
C LYS A 342 16.97 -28.86 -0.88
N PRO A 343 16.88 -28.57 -2.18
CA PRO A 343 15.61 -28.20 -2.80
C PRO A 343 14.60 -29.35 -2.68
N ALA A 344 13.38 -29.02 -2.27
CA ALA A 344 12.28 -29.96 -2.15
C ALA A 344 11.98 -30.60 -3.52
N ARG A 345 12.12 -31.93 -3.60
CA ARG A 345 11.68 -32.72 -4.75
C ARG A 345 10.15 -32.75 -4.72
N PHE A 346 9.52 -32.09 -5.69
CA PHE A 346 8.11 -32.33 -6.02
C PHE A 346 7.98 -33.76 -6.57
N ALA A 347 7.20 -34.60 -5.89
CA ALA A 347 6.82 -35.92 -6.37
C ALA A 347 5.83 -35.74 -7.52
N VAL A 348 6.29 -36.02 -8.74
CA VAL A 348 5.42 -36.20 -9.92
C VAL A 348 4.88 -37.62 -9.84
N THR A 349 3.62 -37.77 -9.44
CA THR A 349 2.90 -39.04 -9.53
C THR A 349 2.30 -39.12 -10.94
N THR A 350 3.03 -39.73 -11.87
CA THR A 350 2.50 -40.15 -13.17
C THR A 350 1.54 -41.32 -12.97
N LEU A 351 0.25 -41.09 -13.24
CA LEU A 351 -0.74 -42.14 -13.48
C LEU A 351 -0.77 -42.39 -14.98
N GLU A 352 -0.16 -43.48 -15.44
CA GLU A 352 -0.50 -44.09 -16.72
C GLU A 352 -0.54 -45.62 -16.61
N SER A 353 -1.58 -46.14 -17.28
CA SER A 353 -1.74 -47.50 -17.79
C SER A 353 -2.01 -48.65 -16.81
N ASN A 354 -3.23 -49.18 -16.88
CA ASN A 354 -3.45 -50.59 -17.21
C ASN A 354 -4.88 -50.82 -17.71
N LEU A 355 -5.03 -50.71 -19.04
CA LEU A 355 -6.02 -51.43 -19.82
C LEU A 355 -5.52 -52.88 -19.98
N THR A 356 -6.22 -53.85 -19.37
CA THR A 356 -6.41 -55.25 -19.83
C THR A 356 -7.04 -56.04 -18.69
N HIS A 357 -8.36 -56.24 -18.68
CA HIS A 357 -9.00 -57.48 -19.12
C HIS A 357 -10.52 -57.43 -18.93
#